data_AF-A0A951UG82-F1
#
_entry.id   AF-A0A951UG82-F1
#
_cell.length_a   1.000
_cell.length_b   1.000
_cell.length_c   1.000
_cell.angle_alpha   90.00
_cell.angle_beta   90.00
_cell.angle_gamma   90.00
#
_symmetry.space_group_name_H-M   'P 1'
#
loop_
_entity.id
_entity.type
_entity.pdbx_description
1 polymer ?
#
loop_
_entity_poly.entity_id
_entity_poly.type
_entity_poly.pdbx_seq_one_letter_code
_entity_poly.pdbx_strand_id
1 'polypeptide(L)'
;MLIIMAIGDFVATTPVTNCTFYKSLNKVFIERKGLRSQQSIEFPLESILRFDIQDKQFKYSKLYRVVIVLQYHKEIPINLEYTDEKSVQYAVSRIRYFLNINNS
;
A
#
# COMPACT_ATOMS: atom_id res chain seq x y z
N MET A 1 -4.63 31.25 1.19
CA MET A 1 -5.14 29.88 1.01
C MET A 1 -3.97 28.95 0.66
N LEU A 2 -3.13 28.58 1.64
CA LEU A 2 -1.90 27.79 1.44
C LEU A 2 -1.84 26.52 2.30
N ILE A 3 -2.80 26.34 3.22
CA ILE A 3 -2.79 25.25 4.20
C ILE A 3 -3.23 23.92 3.54
N ILE A 4 -4.06 23.98 2.49
CA ILE A 4 -4.66 22.78 1.86
C ILE A 4 -3.62 21.96 1.08
N MET A 5 -2.63 22.59 0.43
CA MET A 5 -1.58 21.88 -0.30
C MET A 5 -0.62 21.13 0.62
N ALA A 6 -0.27 21.73 1.77
CA ALA A 6 0.68 21.13 2.71
C ALA A 6 0.15 19.83 3.35
N ILE A 7 -1.17 19.72 3.57
CA ILE A 7 -1.78 18.51 4.13
C ILE A 7 -1.80 17.38 3.07
N GLY A 8 -2.04 17.71 1.80
CA GLY A 8 -2.03 16.75 0.70
C GLY A 8 -0.67 16.07 0.50
N ASP A 9 0.42 16.85 0.52
CA ASP A 9 1.78 16.32 0.35
C ASP A 9 2.27 15.50 1.55
N PHE A 10 1.86 15.85 2.77
CA PHE A 10 2.19 15.07 3.96
C PHE A 10 1.55 13.67 3.91
N VAL A 11 0.34 13.56 3.36
CA VAL A 11 -0.37 12.28 3.17
C VAL A 11 0.32 11.42 2.10
N ALA A 12 0.91 12.03 1.07
CA ALA A 12 1.62 11.28 0.02
C ALA A 12 2.97 10.72 0.50
N THR A 13 3.68 11.46 1.34
CA THR A 13 5.08 11.18 1.71
C THR A 13 5.24 10.38 3.01
N THR A 14 4.25 10.36 3.90
CA THR A 14 4.32 9.58 5.13
C THR A 14 4.18 8.08 4.84
N PRO A 15 5.08 7.22 5.36
CA PRO A 15 5.05 5.80 5.10
C PRO A 15 3.78 5.13 5.67
N VAL A 16 3.25 4.17 4.94
CA VAL A 16 2.13 3.33 5.39
C VAL A 16 2.64 2.37 6.45
N THR A 17 2.22 2.53 7.71
CA THR A 17 2.64 1.63 8.78
C THR A 17 1.88 0.32 8.77
N ASN A 18 0.56 0.36 8.57
CA ASN A 18 -0.27 -0.84 8.47
C ASN A 18 -1.23 -0.72 7.29
N CYS A 19 -1.48 -1.85 6.64
CA CYS A 19 -2.53 -1.99 5.64
C CYS A 19 -3.37 -3.22 6.00
N THR A 20 -4.64 -2.99 6.35
CA THR A 20 -5.54 -4.04 6.83
C THR A 20 -6.76 -4.16 5.91
N PHE A 21 -7.03 -5.38 5.46
CA PHE A 21 -8.15 -5.68 4.56
C PHE A 21 -9.32 -6.29 5.35
N TYR A 22 -10.45 -5.58 5.44
CA TYR A 22 -11.67 -6.07 6.09
C TYR A 22 -12.72 -6.46 5.04
N LYS A 23 -12.81 -7.76 4.75
CA LYS A 23 -13.81 -8.30 3.82
C LYS A 23 -15.25 -7.99 4.23
N SER A 24 -15.57 -8.21 5.50
CA SER A 24 -16.93 -8.02 6.03
C SER A 24 -17.40 -6.56 5.93
N LEU A 25 -16.48 -5.61 5.96
CA LEU A 25 -16.76 -4.18 5.84
C LEU A 25 -16.59 -3.65 4.41
N ASN A 26 -16.17 -4.51 3.47
CA ASN A 26 -15.78 -4.15 2.11
C ASN A 26 -14.77 -2.97 2.05
N LYS A 27 -13.81 -2.92 2.99
CA LYS A 27 -12.88 -1.80 3.14
C LYS A 27 -11.43 -2.25 3.32
N VAL A 28 -10.50 -1.45 2.80
CA VAL A 28 -9.08 -1.46 3.16
C VAL A 28 -8.78 -0.23 4.02
N PHE A 29 -8.13 -0.47 5.16
CA PHE A 29 -7.70 0.54 6.11
C PHE A 29 -6.20 0.72 5.95
N ILE A 30 -5.79 1.97 5.72
CA ILE A 30 -4.40 2.34 5.52
C ILE A 30 -4.02 3.28 6.64
N GLU A 31 -3.20 2.77 7.56
CA GLU A 31 -2.68 3.55 8.67
C GLU A 31 -1.32 4.11 8.30
N ARG A 32 -1.15 5.41 8.53
CA ARG A 32 0.12 6.12 8.39
C ARG A 32 0.47 6.73 9.74
N LYS A 33 1.63 6.36 10.28
CA LYS A 33 2.16 6.94 11.52
C LYS A 33 3.32 7.87 11.18
N GLY A 34 3.09 9.16 11.38
CA GLY A 34 4.13 10.18 11.40
C GLY A 34 4.64 10.44 12.82
N LEU A 35 5.66 11.29 12.93
CA LEU A 35 6.28 11.65 14.21
C LEU A 35 5.29 12.27 15.22
N ARG A 36 4.26 12.98 14.75
CA ARG A 36 3.28 13.70 15.59
C ARG A 36 1.81 13.38 15.27
N SER A 37 1.54 12.48 14.34
CA SER A 37 0.18 12.21 13.89
C SER A 37 0.02 10.76 13.44
N GLN A 38 -1.07 10.13 13.84
CA GLN A 38 -1.56 8.90 13.25
C GLN A 38 -2.76 9.26 12.39
N GLN A 39 -2.72 8.87 11.12
CA GLN A 39 -3.83 9.04 10.19
C GLN A 39 -4.28 7.66 9.70
N SER A 40 -5.58 7.44 9.68
CA SER A 40 -6.20 6.27 9.06
C SER A 40 -7.04 6.75 7.89
N ILE A 41 -6.83 6.14 6.73
CA ILE A 41 -7.60 6.42 5.53
C ILE A 41 -8.26 5.12 5.09
N GLU A 42 -9.55 5.19 4.79
CA GLU A 42 -10.34 4.06 4.35
C GLU A 42 -10.61 4.15 2.85
N PHE A 43 -10.47 3.03 2.15
CA PHE A 43 -10.91 2.89 0.77
C PHE A 43 -11.81 1.66 0.63
N PRO A 44 -12.81 1.66 -0.27
CA PRO A 44 -13.56 0.46 -0.62
C PRO A 44 -12.63 -0.62 -1.20
N LEU A 45 -12.83 -1.91 -0.89
CA LEU A 45 -12.00 -2.97 -1.49
C LEU A 45 -12.14 -3.02 -3.02
N GLU A 46 -13.32 -2.74 -3.53
CA GLU A 46 -13.61 -2.62 -4.98
C GLU A 46 -12.81 -1.51 -5.67
N SER A 47 -12.26 -0.56 -4.92
CA SER A 47 -11.37 0.46 -5.47
C SER A 47 -9.96 -0.05 -5.75
N ILE A 48 -9.60 -1.26 -5.27
CA ILE A 48 -8.31 -1.89 -5.56
C ILE A 48 -8.34 -2.47 -6.98
N LEU A 49 -7.50 -1.94 -7.86
CA LEU A 49 -7.37 -2.43 -9.23
C LEU A 49 -6.42 -3.62 -9.31
N ARG A 50 -5.24 -3.50 -8.70
CA ARG A 50 -4.21 -4.53 -8.72
C ARG A 50 -3.17 -4.32 -7.61
N PHE A 51 -2.31 -5.30 -7.47
CA PHE A 51 -1.12 -5.24 -6.63
C PHE A 51 0.11 -5.36 -7.51
N ASP A 52 0.94 -4.33 -7.47
CA ASP A 52 2.22 -4.28 -8.17
C ASP A 52 3.37 -4.56 -7.18
N ILE A 53 4.51 -4.98 -7.71
CA ILE A 53 5.74 -5.15 -6.95
C ILE A 53 6.68 -4.05 -7.39
N GLN A 54 7.10 -3.23 -6.44
CA GLN A 54 8.13 -2.24 -6.69
C GLN A 54 9.44 -2.75 -6.12
N ASP A 55 10.49 -2.67 -6.93
CA ASP A 55 11.84 -2.92 -6.51
C ASP A 55 12.63 -1.62 -6.31
N LYS A 56 13.50 -1.65 -5.30
CA LYS A 56 14.41 -0.56 -4.97
C LYS A 56 15.83 -1.12 -4.88
N GLN A 57 16.67 -0.72 -5.82
CA GLN A 57 18.08 -1.10 -5.84
C GLN A 57 18.86 -0.25 -4.84
N PHE A 58 19.64 -0.91 -3.98
CA PHE A 58 20.65 -0.32 -3.11
C PHE A 58 22.05 -0.80 -3.57
N LYS A 59 23.12 -0.20 -3.02
CA LYS A 59 24.52 -0.47 -3.43
C LYS A 59 24.86 -1.97 -3.48
N TYR A 60 24.36 -2.77 -2.54
CA TYR A 60 24.69 -4.19 -2.41
C TYR A 60 23.46 -5.09 -2.23
N SER A 61 22.26 -4.52 -2.30
CA SER A 61 21.03 -5.25 -2.03
C SER A 61 19.88 -4.70 -2.86
N LYS A 62 18.82 -5.49 -2.97
CA LYS A 62 17.57 -5.11 -3.62
C LYS A 62 16.47 -5.34 -2.60
N LEU A 63 15.65 -4.32 -2.38
CA LEU A 63 14.46 -4.44 -1.55
C LEU A 63 13.23 -4.41 -2.44
N TYR A 64 12.25 -5.22 -2.11
CA TYR A 64 10.97 -5.29 -2.80
C TYR A 64 9.87 -4.86 -1.86
N ARG A 65 8.86 -4.18 -2.39
CA ARG A 65 7.67 -3.81 -1.63
C ARG A 65 6.41 -3.99 -2.45
N VAL A 66 5.31 -4.31 -1.78
CA VAL A 66 3.99 -4.40 -2.41
C VAL A 66 3.42 -2.99 -2.57
N VAL A 67 2.86 -2.70 -3.74
CA VAL A 67 2.16 -1.45 -4.03
C VAL A 67 0.70 -1.77 -4.35
N ILE A 68 -0.21 -1.15 -3.62
CA ILE A 68 -1.64 -1.19 -3.92
C ILE A 68 -1.91 -0.14 -4.97
N VAL A 69 -2.48 -0.55 -6.10
CA VAL A 69 -2.95 0.39 -7.13
C VAL A 69 -4.45 0.54 -6.96
N LEU A 70 -4.88 1.71 -6.52
CA LEU A 70 -6.30 2.06 -6.42
C LEU A 70 -6.82 2.67 -7.73
N GLN A 71 -8.14 2.74 -7.86
CA GLN A 71 -8.81 3.55 -8.87
C GLN A 71 -8.26 4.99 -8.88
N TYR A 72 -8.29 5.63 -10.04
CA TYR A 72 -7.62 6.91 -10.31
C TYR A 72 -6.09 6.85 -10.22
N HIS A 73 -5.49 5.66 -10.37
CA HIS A 73 -4.03 5.44 -10.40
C HIS A 73 -3.32 5.92 -9.13
N LYS A 74 -4.01 5.93 -8.00
CA LYS A 74 -3.37 6.24 -6.72
C LYS A 74 -2.59 5.02 -6.24
N GLU A 75 -1.27 5.12 -6.32
CA GLU A 75 -0.35 4.09 -5.85
C GLU A 75 -0.04 4.27 -4.37
N ILE A 76 -0.19 3.20 -3.60
CA ILE A 76 0.07 3.20 -2.16
C ILE A 76 1.07 2.08 -1.84
N PRO A 77 2.35 2.41 -1.61
CA PRO A 77 3.33 1.42 -1.18
C PRO A 77 3.05 0.97 0.26
N ILE A 78 2.97 -0.34 0.46
CA ILE A 78 2.90 -0.95 1.79
C ILE A 78 4.33 -1.03 2.32
N ASN A 79 4.60 -0.47 3.51
CA ASN A 79 5.96 -0.31 4.04
C ASN A 79 6.57 -1.60 4.62
N LEU A 80 6.12 -2.75 4.12
CA LEU A 80 6.72 -4.06 4.38
C LEU A 80 7.72 -4.34 3.25
N GLU A 81 8.99 -4.16 3.55
CA GLU A 81 10.08 -4.40 2.60
C GLU A 81 10.59 -5.84 2.73
N TYR A 82 10.79 -6.50 1.59
CA TYR A 82 11.28 -7.87 1.45
C TYR A 82 12.67 -7.84 0.84
N THR A 83 13.56 -8.70 1.31
CA THR A 83 14.93 -8.83 0.77
C THR A 83 15.01 -9.76 -0.44
N ASP A 84 13.96 -10.54 -0.71
CA ASP A 84 13.91 -11.49 -1.81
C ASP A 84 12.60 -11.38 -2.62
N GLU A 85 12.71 -11.62 -3.92
CA GLU A 85 11.59 -11.46 -4.86
C GLU A 85 10.49 -12.51 -4.62
N LYS A 86 10.86 -13.73 -4.22
CA LYS A 86 9.91 -14.82 -4.01
C LYS A 86 8.97 -14.53 -2.85
N SER A 87 9.48 -13.97 -1.75
CA SER A 87 8.67 -13.60 -0.59
C SER A 87 7.65 -12.51 -0.93
N VAL A 88 8.02 -11.50 -1.71
CA VAL A 88 7.06 -10.46 -2.11
C VAL A 88 6.02 -10.99 -3.10
N GLN A 89 6.41 -11.86 -4.05
CA GLN A 89 5.48 -12.52 -4.96
C GLN A 89 4.51 -13.42 -4.19
N TYR A 90 5.00 -14.18 -3.22
CA TYR A 90 4.18 -15.00 -2.34
C TYR A 90 3.19 -14.15 -1.53
N ALA A 91 3.63 -13.03 -0.97
CA ALA A 91 2.77 -12.09 -0.26
C ALA A 91 1.66 -11.53 -1.17
N VAL A 92 2.00 -11.08 -2.38
CA VAL A 92 1.02 -10.60 -3.37
C VAL A 92 0.01 -11.69 -3.70
N SER A 93 0.47 -12.92 -3.96
CA SER A 93 -0.41 -14.07 -4.24
C SER A 93 -1.36 -14.35 -3.06
N ARG A 94 -0.87 -14.30 -1.82
CA ARG A 94 -1.68 -14.48 -0.62
C ARG A 94 -2.72 -13.38 -0.44
N ILE A 95 -2.37 -12.13 -0.73
CA ILE A 95 -3.32 -11.01 -0.70
C ILE A 95 -4.40 -11.19 -1.76
N ARG A 96 -4.03 -11.52 -2.99
CA ARG A 96 -4.99 -11.77 -4.09
C ARG A 96 -5.93 -12.92 -3.77
N TYR A 97 -5.39 -14.05 -3.28
CA TYR A 97 -6.16 -15.20 -2.84
C TYR A 97 -7.12 -14.82 -1.70
N PHE A 98 -6.63 -14.07 -0.71
CA PHE A 98 -7.48 -13.57 0.37
C PHE A 98 -8.60 -12.74 -0.23
N LEU A 99 -8.33 -11.74 -1.06
CA LEU A 99 -9.35 -10.85 -1.60
C LEU A 99 -10.25 -11.45 -2.69
N ASN A 100 -9.98 -12.69 -3.13
CA ASN A 100 -10.65 -13.33 -4.27
C ASN A 100 -10.55 -12.49 -5.56
N ILE A 101 -9.41 -11.83 -5.77
CA ILE A 101 -9.12 -11.07 -6.99
C ILE A 101 -8.46 -12.04 -7.96
N ASN A 102 -9.18 -12.39 -9.03
CA ASN A 102 -8.63 -13.25 -10.09
C ASN A 102 -7.50 -12.53 -10.82
N ASN A 103 -6.43 -13.25 -11.15
CA ASN A 103 -5.40 -12.76 -12.06
C ASN A 103 -6.03 -12.70 -13.46
N SER A 104 -6.49 -11.52 -13.88
CA SER A 104 -6.86 -11.28 -15.27
C SER A 104 -5.64 -10.97 -16.11
#